data_AF-A0AAV1AWN8-F1
#
_entry.id   AF-A0AAV1AWN8-F1
#
_cell.length_a   1.000
_cell.length_b   1.000
_cell.length_c   1.000
_cell.angle_alpha   90.00
_cell.angle_beta   90.00
_cell.angle_gamma   90.00
#
_symmetry.space_group_name_H-M   'P 1'
#
loop_
_entity.id
_entity.type
_entity.pdbx_description
1 polymer ?
#
loop_
_entity_poly.entity_id
_entity_poly.type
_entity_poly.pdbx_seq_one_letter_code
_entity_poly.pdbx_strand_id
1 'polypeptide(L)'
;MQQRRPSGTDGSDYSYRMVVDSRYQLVAKGKTRLAALFIIEALFLLIGGVFAVLPGKKDGTTNIVAISFVIASLVLLIIGDLGRRRSRSSLLRLYAILSSLAMLLFTASLANQYSLLKVIQYFSKRETSNFDVDYLALQTGLLVYILTLYLFKISVIKAVVFLLFNMTPPKKAS
;
A
#
# COMPACT_ATOMS: atom_id res chain seq x y z
N MET A 1 -39.65 -2.69 14.20
CA MET A 1 -39.51 -3.94 14.98
C MET A 1 -38.56 -3.67 16.14
N GLN A 2 -39.07 -3.56 17.37
CA GLN A 2 -38.26 -3.30 18.56
C GLN A 2 -37.52 -4.58 18.97
N GLN A 3 -36.19 -4.51 18.99
CA GLN A 3 -35.33 -5.62 19.38
C GLN A 3 -35.49 -5.84 20.90
N ARG A 4 -36.10 -6.97 21.28
CA ARG A 4 -36.44 -7.31 22.67
C ARG A 4 -35.14 -7.51 23.46
N ARG A 5 -34.95 -6.76 24.55
CA ARG A 5 -33.78 -6.89 25.44
C ARG A 5 -33.71 -8.30 26.03
N PRO A 6 -32.57 -9.01 25.94
CA PRO A 6 -32.42 -10.29 26.61
C PRO A 6 -32.43 -10.10 28.12
N SER A 7 -33.31 -10.82 28.81
CA SER A 7 -33.46 -10.79 30.27
C SER A 7 -32.39 -11.68 30.92
N GLY A 8 -31.51 -11.09 31.74
CA GLY A 8 -30.53 -11.86 32.52
C GLY A 8 -29.24 -11.12 32.90
N THR A 9 -28.99 -9.95 32.32
CA THR A 9 -27.83 -9.10 32.64
C THR A 9 -28.30 -7.67 32.91
N ASP A 10 -27.61 -6.95 33.81
CA ASP A 10 -27.79 -5.51 33.90
C ASP A 10 -27.60 -4.89 32.50
N GLY A 11 -28.39 -3.85 32.18
CA GLY A 11 -28.39 -3.28 30.83
C GLY A 11 -27.02 -2.76 30.38
N SER A 12 -26.11 -2.53 31.32
CA SER A 12 -24.71 -2.14 31.09
C SER A 12 -23.89 -3.26 30.47
N ASP A 13 -23.93 -4.50 30.99
CA ASP A 13 -23.13 -5.60 30.47
C ASP A 13 -23.57 -5.99 29.04
N TYR A 14 -24.88 -5.98 28.77
CA TYR A 14 -25.39 -6.21 27.41
C TYR A 14 -24.90 -5.14 26.43
N SER A 15 -24.97 -3.86 26.82
CA SER A 15 -24.49 -2.75 25.98
C SER A 15 -22.98 -2.83 25.75
N TYR A 16 -22.22 -3.23 26.76
CA TYR A 16 -20.78 -3.45 26.64
C TYR A 16 -20.45 -4.59 25.66
N ARG A 17 -21.11 -5.74 25.81
CA ARG A 17 -20.94 -6.90 24.92
C ARG A 17 -21.26 -6.57 23.46
N MET A 18 -22.31 -5.80 23.18
CA MET A 18 -22.62 -5.39 21.79
C MET A 18 -21.55 -4.46 21.19
N VAL A 19 -21.01 -3.52 21.96
CA VAL A 19 -19.95 -2.61 21.49
C VAL A 19 -18.64 -3.38 21.24
N VAL A 20 -18.36 -4.37 22.08
CA VAL A 20 -17.18 -5.23 21.95
C VAL A 20 -17.30 -6.17 20.74
N ASP A 21 -18.44 -6.85 20.57
CA ASP A 21 -18.69 -7.78 19.45
C ASP A 21 -18.64 -7.08 18.09
N SER A 22 -19.24 -5.89 17.99
CA SER A 22 -19.19 -5.09 16.76
C SER A 22 -17.75 -4.70 16.37
N ARG A 23 -16.90 -4.33 17.33
CA ARG A 23 -15.48 -4.06 17.06
C ARG A 23 -14.71 -5.30 16.64
N TYR A 24 -14.96 -6.47 17.26
CA TYR A 24 -14.33 -7.71 16.83
C TYR A 24 -14.69 -8.07 15.39
N GLN A 25 -15.96 -7.88 15.00
CA GLN A 25 -16.39 -8.06 13.61
C GLN A 25 -15.70 -7.07 12.65
N LEU A 26 -15.58 -5.80 13.03
CA LEU A 26 -14.87 -4.79 12.23
C LEU A 26 -13.38 -5.11 12.07
N VAL A 27 -12.72 -5.62 13.10
CA VAL A 27 -11.33 -6.07 13.04
C VAL A 27 -11.18 -7.28 12.12
N ALA A 28 -12.08 -8.27 12.22
CA ALA A 28 -12.07 -9.44 11.34
C ALA A 28 -12.28 -9.04 9.86
N LYS A 29 -13.24 -8.15 9.59
CA LYS A 29 -13.49 -7.59 8.25
C LYS A 29 -12.31 -6.75 7.75
N GLY A 30 -11.68 -5.97 8.63
CA GLY A 30 -10.49 -5.20 8.31
C GLY A 30 -9.30 -6.10 7.96
N LYS A 31 -9.08 -7.19 8.70
CA LYS A 31 -8.01 -8.16 8.43
C LYS A 31 -8.19 -8.91 7.13
N THR A 32 -9.42 -9.27 6.75
CA THR A 32 -9.68 -9.97 5.48
C THR A 32 -9.48 -9.03 4.30
N ARG A 33 -10.02 -7.81 4.38
CA ARG A 33 -9.78 -6.76 3.37
C ARG A 33 -8.29 -6.45 3.21
N LEU A 34 -7.56 -6.30 4.32
CA LEU A 34 -6.14 -6.00 4.28
C LEU A 34 -5.31 -7.17 3.71
N ALA A 35 -5.73 -8.42 3.92
CA ALA A 35 -5.09 -9.57 3.30
C ALA A 35 -5.17 -9.52 1.77
N ALA A 36 -6.36 -9.23 1.22
CA ALA A 36 -6.56 -9.09 -0.22
C ALA A 36 -5.70 -7.96 -0.79
N LEU A 37 -5.61 -6.83 -0.08
CA LEU A 37 -4.75 -5.72 -0.48
C LEU A 37 -3.27 -6.12 -0.49
N PHE A 38 -2.79 -6.89 0.48
CA PHE A 38 -1.39 -7.35 0.47
C PHE A 38 -1.07 -8.30 -0.68
N ILE A 39 -2.02 -9.13 -1.10
CA ILE A 39 -1.86 -9.98 -2.29
C ILE A 39 -1.71 -9.10 -3.54
N ILE A 40 -2.58 -8.10 -3.70
CA ILE A 40 -2.50 -7.17 -4.82
C ILE A 40 -1.19 -6.36 -4.76
N GLU A 41 -0.75 -5.95 -3.58
CA GLU A 41 0.53 -5.25 -3.39
C GLU A 41 1.72 -6.10 -3.82
N ALA A 42 1.70 -7.41 -3.54
CA ALA A 42 2.72 -8.33 -4.03
C ALA A 42 2.76 -8.38 -5.56
N LEU A 43 1.60 -8.35 -6.24
CA LEU A 43 1.53 -8.30 -7.70
C LEU A 43 2.15 -7.01 -8.25
N PHE A 44 1.85 -5.86 -7.63
CA PHE A 44 2.49 -4.59 -7.97
C PHE A 44 4.01 -4.67 -7.80
N LEU A 45 4.50 -5.25 -6.69
CA LEU A 45 5.95 -5.42 -6.48
C LEU A 45 6.60 -6.31 -7.56
N LEU A 46 5.93 -7.36 -8.04
CA LEU A 46 6.42 -8.18 -9.14
C LEU A 46 6.53 -7.38 -10.44
N ILE A 47 5.49 -6.63 -10.80
CA ILE A 47 5.50 -5.75 -11.98
C ILE A 47 6.61 -4.69 -11.86
N GLY A 48 6.75 -4.09 -10.68
CA GLY A 48 7.84 -3.15 -10.40
C GLY A 48 9.22 -3.78 -10.51
N GLY A 49 9.39 -5.01 -10.06
CA GLY A 49 10.62 -5.79 -10.22
C GLY A 49 11.00 -5.99 -11.69
N VAL A 50 10.02 -6.26 -12.56
CA VAL A 50 10.23 -6.35 -14.01
C VAL A 50 10.77 -5.01 -14.55
N PHE A 51 10.15 -3.89 -14.20
CA PHE A 51 10.63 -2.57 -14.62
C PHE A 51 12.02 -2.22 -14.10
N ALA A 52 12.39 -2.70 -12.90
CA ALA A 52 13.71 -2.48 -12.32
C ALA A 52 14.82 -3.24 -13.07
N VAL A 53 14.52 -4.43 -13.57
CA VAL A 53 15.45 -5.28 -14.33
C VAL A 53 15.60 -4.80 -15.77
N LEU A 54 14.50 -4.36 -16.39
CA LEU A 54 14.49 -3.89 -17.77
C LEU A 54 15.42 -2.68 -17.98
N PRO A 55 16.18 -2.63 -19.09
CA PRO A 55 17.06 -1.51 -19.38
C PRO A 55 16.23 -0.26 -19.71
N GLY A 56 16.42 0.82 -18.94
CA GLY A 56 15.69 2.07 -19.17
C GLY A 56 16.38 3.04 -20.11
N LYS A 57 17.72 3.07 -20.12
CA LYS A 57 18.52 3.93 -21.00
C LYS A 57 19.37 3.08 -21.95
N LYS A 58 19.72 3.62 -23.11
CA LYS A 58 20.56 3.00 -24.16
C LYS A 58 21.87 2.37 -23.65
N ASP A 59 22.34 2.78 -22.47
CA ASP A 59 23.57 2.28 -21.84
C ASP A 59 23.34 1.05 -20.91
N GLY A 60 22.14 0.47 -20.94
CA GLY A 60 21.91 -0.96 -20.72
C GLY A 60 22.32 -1.57 -19.38
N THR A 61 22.07 -0.92 -18.26
CA THR A 61 22.32 -1.52 -16.93
C THR A 61 21.05 -1.68 -16.11
N THR A 62 20.95 -2.81 -15.43
CA THR A 62 19.90 -3.13 -14.47
C THR A 62 19.96 -2.19 -13.28
N ASN A 63 18.81 -1.71 -12.81
CA ASN A 63 18.75 -0.79 -11.69
C ASN A 63 18.78 -1.54 -10.35
N ILE A 64 20.00 -1.79 -9.88
CA ILE A 64 20.29 -2.47 -8.61
C ILE A 64 19.63 -1.75 -7.42
N VAL A 65 19.55 -0.42 -7.46
CA VAL A 65 18.91 0.38 -6.42
C VAL A 65 17.41 0.11 -6.36
N ALA A 66 16.72 0.14 -7.51
CA ALA A 66 15.31 -0.19 -7.59
C ALA A 66 15.03 -1.63 -7.14
N ILE A 67 15.87 -2.60 -7.53
CA ILE A 67 15.76 -4.00 -7.09
C ILE A 67 15.88 -4.11 -5.57
N SER A 68 16.83 -3.39 -4.97
CA SER A 68 17.03 -3.39 -3.51
C SER A 68 15.77 -2.91 -2.78
N PHE A 69 15.10 -1.87 -3.28
CA PHE A 69 13.85 -1.40 -2.71
C PHE A 69 12.67 -2.36 -2.93
N VAL A 70 12.63 -3.09 -4.05
CA VAL A 70 11.63 -4.16 -4.26
C VAL A 70 11.81 -5.27 -3.22
N ILE A 71 13.05 -5.72 -2.99
CA ILE A 71 13.37 -6.76 -1.99
C ILE A 71 13.00 -6.25 -0.58
N ALA A 72 13.40 -5.03 -0.23
CA ALA A 72 13.05 -4.42 1.05
C ALA A 72 11.53 -4.31 1.24
N SER A 73 10.80 -3.94 0.19
CA SER A 73 9.34 -3.84 0.22
C SER A 73 8.66 -5.20 0.38
N LEU A 74 9.22 -6.26 -0.23
CA LEU A 74 8.74 -7.63 -0.04
C LEU A 74 8.91 -8.10 1.41
N VAL A 75 10.07 -7.84 2.02
CA VAL A 75 10.31 -8.15 3.44
C VAL A 75 9.34 -7.38 4.33
N LEU A 76 9.14 -6.10 4.07
CA LEU A 76 8.17 -5.27 4.80
C LEU A 76 6.74 -5.79 4.65
N LEU A 77 6.35 -6.24 3.45
CA LEU A 77 5.03 -6.83 3.20
C LEU A 77 4.81 -8.09 4.05
N ILE A 78 5.82 -8.95 4.19
CA ILE A 78 5.77 -10.13 5.07
C ILE A 78 5.59 -9.70 6.54
N ILE A 79 6.33 -8.68 6.99
CA ILE A 79 6.19 -8.11 8.33
C ILE A 79 4.78 -7.54 8.53
N GLY A 80 4.23 -6.86 7.53
CA GLY A 80 2.86 -6.33 7.52
C GLY A 80 1.82 -7.45 7.64
N ASP A 81 1.94 -8.53 6.86
CA ASP A 81 1.03 -9.67 6.93
C ASP A 81 1.11 -10.38 8.30
N LEU A 82 2.31 -10.52 8.86
CA LEU A 82 2.50 -11.05 10.21
C LEU A 82 1.83 -10.15 11.26
N GLY A 83 1.98 -8.84 11.13
CA GLY A 83 1.33 -7.83 11.97
C GLY A 83 -0.20 -7.93 11.91
N ARG A 84 -0.76 -8.07 10.72
CA ARG A 84 -2.20 -8.29 10.48
C ARG A 84 -2.70 -9.57 11.13
N ARG A 85 -2.01 -10.71 10.91
CA ARG A 85 -2.40 -12.02 11.48
C ARG A 85 -2.41 -11.97 13.00
N ARG A 86 -1.32 -11.49 13.60
CA ARG A 86 -1.12 -11.45 15.06
C ARG A 86 -1.77 -10.23 15.76
N SER A 87 -2.52 -9.40 15.05
CA SER A 87 -3.09 -8.14 15.58
C SER A 87 -2.05 -7.21 16.23
N ARG A 88 -0.80 -7.21 15.74
CA ARG A 88 0.27 -6.39 16.32
C ARG A 88 0.30 -5.01 15.65
N SER A 89 -0.20 -4.02 16.37
CA SER A 89 -0.27 -2.63 15.92
C SER A 89 1.10 -2.02 15.59
N SER A 90 2.15 -2.38 16.35
CA SER A 90 3.52 -1.92 16.09
C SER A 90 4.06 -2.37 14.73
N LEU A 91 3.85 -3.64 14.36
CA LEU A 91 4.28 -4.20 13.08
C LEU A 91 3.55 -3.55 11.91
N LEU A 92 2.24 -3.32 12.06
CA LEU A 92 1.44 -2.62 11.05
C LEU A 92 1.86 -1.15 10.87
N ARG A 93 2.28 -0.46 11.94
CA ARG A 93 2.82 0.90 11.86
C ARG A 93 4.19 0.93 11.18
N LEU A 94 5.10 0.04 11.56
CA LEU A 94 6.40 -0.11 10.92
C LEU A 94 6.25 -0.37 9.43
N TYR A 95 5.37 -1.32 9.08
CA TYR A 95 5.00 -1.60 7.70
C TYR A 95 4.54 -0.32 6.99
N ALA A 96 3.52 0.37 7.52
CA ALA A 96 2.94 1.55 6.88
C ALA A 96 3.97 2.64 6.59
N ILE A 97 4.88 2.91 7.52
CA ILE A 97 5.89 3.97 7.39
C ILE A 97 7.00 3.53 6.42
N LEU A 98 7.65 2.40 6.70
CA LEU A 98 8.84 1.98 5.96
C LEU A 98 8.51 1.56 4.54
N SER A 99 7.37 0.89 4.31
CA SER A 99 6.97 0.48 2.96
C SER A 99 6.53 1.67 2.10
N SER A 100 6.01 2.73 2.71
CA SER A 100 5.73 3.98 1.98
C SER A 100 7.03 4.68 1.58
N LEU A 101 8.01 4.76 2.49
CA LEU A 101 9.31 5.32 2.17
C LEU A 101 10.05 4.51 1.08
N ALA A 102 10.03 3.18 1.18
CA ALA A 102 10.62 2.30 0.18
C ALA A 102 9.96 2.49 -1.20
N MET A 103 8.63 2.66 -1.26
CA MET A 103 7.91 2.96 -2.50
C MET A 103 8.32 4.32 -3.10
N LEU A 104 8.46 5.37 -2.28
CA LEU A 104 8.93 6.67 -2.76
C LEU A 104 10.32 6.56 -3.41
N LEU A 105 11.26 5.90 -2.72
CA LEU A 105 12.63 5.73 -3.22
C LEU A 105 12.69 4.82 -4.45
N PHE A 106 11.88 3.77 -4.48
CA PHE A 106 11.73 2.89 -5.64
C PHE A 106 11.23 3.65 -6.88
N THR A 107 10.16 4.42 -6.73
CA THR A 107 9.60 5.20 -7.86
C THR A 107 10.54 6.30 -8.32
N ALA A 108 11.27 6.95 -7.40
CA ALA A 108 12.33 7.91 -7.76
C ALA A 108 13.47 7.26 -8.55
N SER A 109 13.87 6.04 -8.15
CA SER A 109 14.89 5.26 -8.85
C SER A 109 14.46 4.90 -10.27
N LEU A 110 13.22 4.44 -10.46
CA LEU A 110 12.64 4.18 -11.78
C LEU A 110 12.51 5.47 -12.62
N ALA A 111 12.06 6.57 -12.02
CA ALA A 111 11.93 7.84 -12.71
C ALA A 111 13.26 8.33 -13.28
N ASN A 112 14.35 8.10 -12.55
CA ASN A 112 15.71 8.41 -13.02
C ASN A 112 16.15 7.46 -14.16
N GLN A 113 15.99 6.15 -13.97
CA GLN A 113 16.35 5.13 -14.96
C GLN A 113 15.70 5.34 -16.32
N TYR A 114 14.41 5.71 -16.34
CA TYR A 114 13.63 5.91 -17.55
C TYR A 114 13.52 7.38 -17.97
N SER A 115 14.25 8.30 -17.32
CA SER A 115 14.23 9.74 -17.61
C SER A 115 12.82 10.36 -17.63
N LEU A 116 11.91 9.89 -16.75
CA LEU A 116 10.50 10.30 -16.77
C LEU A 116 10.30 11.81 -16.56
N LEU A 117 11.21 12.48 -15.87
CA LEU A 117 11.17 13.94 -15.73
C LEU A 117 11.25 14.67 -17.08
N LYS A 118 12.03 14.15 -18.02
CA LYS A 118 12.13 14.72 -19.38
C LYS A 118 10.81 14.57 -20.13
N VAL A 119 10.11 13.46 -19.92
CA VAL A 119 8.79 13.20 -20.51
C VAL A 119 7.73 14.16 -19.97
N ILE A 120 7.72 14.39 -18.66
CA ILE A 120 6.81 15.35 -18.03
C ILE A 120 7.08 16.77 -18.56
N GLN A 121 8.35 17.16 -18.70
CA GLN A 121 8.72 18.45 -19.29
C GLN A 121 8.31 18.56 -20.76
N TYR A 122 8.44 17.49 -21.54
CA TYR A 122 7.99 17.43 -22.93
C TYR A 122 6.49 17.68 -23.06
N PHE A 123 5.67 16.95 -22.29
CA PHE A 123 4.21 17.17 -22.28
C PHE A 123 3.85 18.58 -21.83
N SER A 124 4.61 19.16 -20.89
CA SER A 124 4.38 20.52 -20.42
C SER A 124 4.78 21.60 -21.44
N LYS A 125 5.79 21.36 -22.29
CA LYS A 125 6.32 22.38 -23.22
C LYS A 125 5.81 22.26 -24.66
N ARG A 126 5.11 21.19 -25.04
CA ARG A 126 4.56 20.98 -26.40
C ARG A 126 5.61 21.23 -27.50
N GLU A 127 6.85 20.80 -27.30
CA GLU A 127 7.89 20.85 -28.33
C GLU A 127 7.86 19.53 -29.11
N THR A 128 7.70 19.62 -30.43
CA THR A 128 7.74 18.47 -31.35
C THR A 128 9.19 18.07 -31.59
N SER A 129 9.73 17.16 -30.80
CA SER A 129 10.99 16.48 -31.13
C SER A 129 10.78 14.98 -31.28
N ASN A 130 11.56 14.40 -32.20
CA ASN A 130 11.46 13.02 -32.67
C ASN A 130 11.82 12.01 -31.57
N PHE A 131 10.87 11.70 -30.69
CA PHE A 131 10.97 10.54 -29.82
C PHE A 131 10.60 9.29 -30.60
N ASP A 132 11.39 8.23 -30.42
CA ASP A 132 11.06 6.91 -30.92
C ASP A 132 9.75 6.45 -30.27
N VAL A 133 8.75 6.11 -31.08
CA VAL A 133 7.34 5.95 -30.65
C VAL A 133 7.21 4.83 -29.61
N ASP A 134 8.00 3.77 -29.78
CA ASP A 134 8.02 2.60 -28.87
C ASP A 134 8.57 2.97 -27.48
N TYR A 135 9.56 3.86 -27.43
CA TYR A 135 10.16 4.30 -26.17
C TYR A 135 9.22 5.23 -25.39
N LEU A 136 8.45 6.06 -26.10
CA LEU A 136 7.45 6.94 -25.50
C LEU A 136 6.27 6.16 -24.89
N ALA A 137 5.85 5.07 -25.55
CA ALA A 137 4.78 4.20 -25.05
C ALA A 137 5.15 3.53 -23.71
N LEU A 138 6.38 3.00 -23.61
CA LEU A 138 6.91 2.43 -22.37
C LEU A 138 6.98 3.45 -21.23
N GLN A 139 7.49 4.66 -21.51
CA GLN A 139 7.58 5.73 -20.51
C GLN A 139 6.20 6.20 -20.03
N THR A 140 5.24 6.32 -20.94
CA THR A 140 3.86 6.70 -20.61
C THR A 140 3.19 5.60 -19.78
N GLY A 141 3.36 4.33 -20.16
CA GLY A 141 2.87 3.19 -19.39
C GLY A 141 3.47 3.14 -17.97
N LEU A 142 4.77 3.46 -17.84
CA LEU A 142 5.45 3.53 -16.54
C LEU A 142 4.90 4.66 -15.67
N LEU A 143 4.56 5.82 -16.24
CA LEU A 143 3.92 6.91 -15.50
C LEU A 143 2.55 6.50 -14.96
N VAL A 144 1.74 5.82 -15.78
CA VAL A 144 0.43 5.28 -15.35
C VAL A 144 0.61 4.23 -14.26
N TYR A 145 1.60 3.34 -14.38
CA TYR A 145 1.94 2.37 -13.36
C TYR A 145 2.32 3.06 -12.04
N ILE A 146 3.19 4.07 -12.06
CA ILE A 146 3.59 4.81 -10.85
C ILE A 146 2.37 5.48 -10.22
N LEU A 147 1.53 6.16 -11.01
CA LEU A 147 0.33 6.82 -10.49
C LEU A 147 -0.64 5.82 -9.83
N THR A 148 -0.91 4.69 -10.48
CA THR A 148 -1.78 3.63 -9.94
C THR A 148 -1.19 3.02 -8.66
N LEU A 149 0.13 2.83 -8.60
CA LEU A 149 0.83 2.37 -7.41
C LEU A 149 0.65 3.34 -6.22
N TYR A 150 0.77 4.66 -6.44
CA TYR A 150 0.55 5.66 -5.39
C TYR A 150 -0.90 5.64 -4.86
N LEU A 151 -1.90 5.62 -5.76
CA LEU A 151 -3.31 5.56 -5.40
C LEU A 151 -3.64 4.28 -4.62
N PHE A 152 -3.06 3.16 -5.06
CA PHE A 152 -3.20 1.89 -4.38
C PHE A 152 -2.57 1.94 -2.98
N LYS A 153 -1.37 2.51 -2.84
CA LYS A 153 -0.70 2.65 -1.54
C LYS A 153 -1.53 3.47 -0.55
N ILE A 154 -2.13 4.57 -0.98
CA ILE A 154 -3.04 5.37 -0.14
C ILE A 154 -4.20 4.50 0.36
N SER A 155 -4.77 3.65 -0.50
CA SER A 155 -5.85 2.73 -0.14
C SER A 155 -5.42 1.67 0.89
N VAL A 156 -4.21 1.13 0.74
CA VAL A 156 -3.60 0.21 1.73
C VAL A 156 -3.41 0.91 3.08
N ILE A 157 -2.82 2.10 3.09
CA ILE A 157 -2.58 2.86 4.32
C ILE A 157 -3.90 3.20 5.02
N LYS A 158 -4.94 3.60 4.28
CA LYS A 158 -6.29 3.80 4.83
C LYS A 158 -6.82 2.53 5.51
N ALA A 159 -6.65 1.36 4.88
CA ALA A 159 -7.06 0.08 5.47
C ALA A 159 -6.25 -0.27 6.73
N VAL A 160 -4.94 0.01 6.74
CA VAL A 160 -4.09 -0.17 7.93
C VAL A 160 -4.53 0.75 9.07
N VAL A 161 -4.74 2.04 8.79
CA VAL A 161 -5.21 3.02 9.80
C VAL A 161 -6.57 2.62 10.36
N PHE A 162 -7.51 2.21 9.49
CA PHE A 162 -8.80 1.69 9.92
C PHE A 162 -8.65 0.48 10.86
N LEU A 163 -7.76 -0.45 10.53
CA LEU A 163 -7.52 -1.62 11.36
C LEU A 163 -6.88 -1.24 12.71
N LEU A 164 -5.90 -0.34 12.72
CA LEU A 164 -5.22 0.15 13.93
C LEU A 164 -6.20 0.86 14.88
N PHE A 165 -7.11 1.67 14.35
CA PHE A 165 -8.13 2.36 15.15
C PHE A 165 -9.04 1.36 15.87
N ASN A 166 -9.50 0.34 15.16
CA ASN A 166 -10.38 -0.68 15.74
C ASN A 166 -9.65 -1.69 16.66
N MET A 167 -8.32 -1.78 16.58
CA MET A 167 -7.49 -2.58 17.50
C MET A 167 -7.16 -1.86 18.82
N THR A 168 -7.39 -0.54 18.91
CA THR A 168 -7.04 0.24 20.11
C THR A 168 -8.11 0.04 21.20
N PRO A 169 -7.72 -0.24 22.46
CA PRO A 169 -8.69 -0.42 23.54
C PRO A 169 -9.56 0.82 23.75
N PRO A 170 -10.83 0.66 24.17
CA PRO A 170 -11.68 1.80 24.50
C PRO A 170 -11.03 2.63 25.61
N LYS A 171 -10.99 3.96 25.44
CA LYS A 171 -10.61 4.87 26.52
C LYS A 171 -11.55 4.60 27.70
N LYS A 172 -10.99 4.31 28.87
CA LYS A 172 -11.77 4.27 30.10
C LYS A 172 -12.39 5.66 30.28
N ALA A 173 -13.71 5.72 30.44
CA ALA A 173 -14.35 6.94 30.93
C ALA A 173 -13.76 7.19 32.33
N SER A 174 -13.08 8.33 32.48
CA SER A 174 -12.64 8.83 33.78
C SER A 174 -13.75 9.64 34.41
#